data_AF-A0A382ESD5-F1
#
_entry.id   AF-A0A382ESD5-F1
#
_cell.length_a   1.000
_cell.length_b   1.000
_cell.length_c   1.000
_cell.angle_alpha   90.00
_cell.angle_beta   90.00
_cell.angle_gamma   90.00
#
_symmetry.space_group_name_H-M   'P 1'
#
loop_
_entity.id
_entity.type
_entity.pdbx_description
1 polymer ?
#
loop_
_entity_poly.entity_id
_entity_poly.type
_entity_poly.pdbx_seq_one_letter_code
_entity_poly.pdbx_strand_id
1 'polypeptide(L)'
;TQIVRSGDVLDPTGRCRLTCWSEFDPEPGSFVEIIGARVQVWNGSPDLVIDDSKQATVLDEGPWKQIDPATHWVRVELPELISGGSRRGIETSGHIVAIRRDCGLIERCPECRRVLRDSSCVDHGPQRGQEDLRLRFVIDDGAANASLILPRESSESLLGMEMSEVAIHISARGAEAFKSELREKFLGQRVDIRGRSLVDDQGAMIMVDEMQNSTSSTEEMANDIMSLWEVVL
;
A
#
# COMPACT_ATOMS: atom_id res chain seq x y z
N THR A 1 -8.91 9.80 32.86
CA THR A 1 -8.14 9.15 31.78
C THR A 1 -9.02 9.13 30.56
N GLN A 2 -8.63 9.75 29.46
CA GLN A 2 -9.41 9.67 28.21
C GLN A 2 -9.23 8.26 27.61
N ILE A 3 -10.33 7.63 27.22
CA ILE A 3 -10.29 6.32 26.56
C ILE A 3 -10.14 6.58 25.07
N VAL A 4 -9.16 5.93 24.45
CA VAL A 4 -8.87 6.05 23.02
C VAL A 4 -8.91 4.66 22.42
N ARG A 5 -9.70 4.50 21.36
CA ARG A 5 -9.78 3.27 20.57
C ARG A 5 -9.49 3.59 19.11
N SER A 6 -8.92 2.63 18.40
CA SER A 6 -8.75 2.74 16.95
C SER A 6 -9.05 1.42 16.27
N GLY A 7 -9.70 1.49 15.12
CA GLY A 7 -9.98 0.35 14.25
C GLY A 7 -10.09 0.80 12.80
N ASP A 8 -10.39 -0.14 11.91
CA ASP A 8 -10.69 0.16 10.52
C ASP A 8 -12.20 -0.01 10.26
N VAL A 9 -12.77 0.93 9.52
CA VAL A 9 -14.13 0.84 8.99
C VAL A 9 -14.06 0.60 7.49
N LEU A 10 -14.99 -0.21 7.00
CA LEU A 10 -15.03 -0.64 5.61
C LEU A 10 -16.38 -0.28 4.99
N ASP A 11 -16.34 0.20 3.77
CA ASP A 11 -17.49 0.39 2.90
C ASP A 11 -17.15 -0.13 1.49
N PRO A 12 -18.09 -0.17 0.54
CA PRO A 12 -17.80 -0.63 -0.82
C PRO A 12 -16.72 0.18 -1.55
N THR A 13 -16.37 1.38 -1.08
CA THR A 13 -15.38 2.28 -1.69
C THR A 13 -13.98 2.08 -1.14
N GLY A 14 -13.83 1.40 0.00
CA GLY A 14 -12.55 0.94 0.50
C GLY A 14 -12.52 0.79 2.02
N ARG A 15 -11.38 1.13 2.60
CA ARG A 15 -11.17 1.09 4.05
C ARG A 15 -10.63 2.43 4.56
N CYS A 16 -11.08 2.83 5.73
CA CYS A 16 -10.64 4.05 6.40
C CYS A 16 -10.36 3.74 7.88
N ARG A 17 -9.33 4.38 8.44
CA ARG A 17 -9.06 4.24 9.86
C ARG A 17 -10.03 5.11 10.65
N LEU A 18 -10.62 4.55 11.70
CA LEU A 18 -11.45 5.25 12.67
C LEU A 18 -10.71 5.34 14.01
N THR A 19 -10.61 6.56 14.56
CA THR A 19 -10.13 6.80 15.92
C THR A 19 -11.27 7.35 16.75
N CYS A 20 -11.51 6.77 17.93
CA CYS A 20 -12.58 7.15 18.84
C CYS A 20 -11.98 7.61 20.17
N TRP A 21 -12.33 8.82 20.61
CA TRP A 21 -11.92 9.42 21.89
C TRP A 21 -13.03 9.34 22.96
N SER A 22 -13.99 8.43 22.79
CA SER A 22 -15.15 8.26 23.67
C SER A 22 -15.39 6.79 24.06
N GLU A 23 -16.45 6.54 24.85
CA GLU A 23 -16.84 5.20 25.31
C GLU A 23 -17.54 4.33 24.25
N PHE A 24 -17.42 4.65 22.96
CA PHE A 24 -17.95 3.83 21.88
C PHE A 24 -17.03 2.64 21.57
N ASP A 25 -17.59 1.43 21.67
CA ASP A 25 -16.85 0.15 21.56
C ASP A 25 -17.71 -0.92 20.87
N PRO A 26 -17.94 -0.80 19.55
CA PRO A 26 -18.72 -1.78 18.80
C PRO A 26 -17.95 -3.10 18.66
N GLU A 27 -18.67 -4.21 18.54
CA GLU A 27 -18.03 -5.49 18.25
C GLU A 27 -17.46 -5.51 16.82
N PRO A 28 -16.31 -6.15 16.58
CA PRO A 28 -15.78 -6.31 15.23
C PRO A 28 -16.81 -6.94 14.29
N GLY A 29 -17.06 -6.29 13.16
CA GLY A 29 -18.05 -6.73 12.17
C GLY A 29 -19.44 -6.11 12.33
N SER A 30 -19.70 -5.34 13.40
CA SER A 30 -20.92 -4.54 13.52
C SER A 30 -20.98 -3.44 12.44
N PHE A 31 -22.18 -3.14 11.97
CA PHE A 31 -22.43 -1.95 11.15
C PHE A 31 -22.53 -0.73 12.05
N VAL A 32 -21.89 0.36 11.64
CA VAL A 32 -21.90 1.62 12.38
C VAL A 32 -22.30 2.77 11.46
N GLU A 33 -23.22 3.60 11.92
CA GLU A 33 -23.51 4.90 11.33
C GLU A 33 -22.69 5.96 12.06
N ILE A 34 -21.99 6.81 11.30
CA ILE A 34 -21.13 7.86 11.85
C ILE A 34 -21.58 9.21 11.31
N ILE A 35 -22.00 10.12 12.19
CA ILE A 35 -22.51 11.44 11.84
C ILE A 35 -21.65 12.53 12.51
N GLY A 36 -21.23 13.51 11.70
CA GLY A 36 -20.47 14.66 12.20
C GLY A 36 -19.05 14.32 12.67
N ALA A 37 -18.49 13.17 12.27
CA ALA A 37 -17.09 12.86 12.51
C ALA A 37 -16.16 13.84 11.80
N ARG A 38 -15.01 14.08 12.42
CA ARG A 38 -13.97 14.94 11.86
C ARG A 38 -13.06 14.11 10.98
N VAL A 39 -12.68 14.67 9.83
CA VAL A 39 -11.66 14.09 8.96
C VAL A 39 -10.30 14.69 9.32
N GLN A 40 -9.30 13.85 9.50
CA GLN A 40 -7.91 14.27 9.62
C GLN A 40 -7.06 13.54 8.58
N VAL A 41 -5.99 14.18 8.11
CA VAL A 41 -5.04 13.54 7.19
C VAL A 41 -3.81 13.13 7.99
N TRP A 42 -3.51 11.83 8.00
CA TRP A 42 -2.32 11.29 8.64
C TRP A 42 -1.54 10.41 7.66
N ASN A 43 -0.26 10.75 7.45
CA ASN A 43 0.58 10.12 6.43
C ASN A 43 -0.17 9.99 5.09
N GLY A 44 -0.77 11.08 4.62
CA GLY A 44 -1.45 11.15 3.33
C GLY A 44 -2.86 10.59 3.29
N SER A 45 -3.23 9.57 4.09
CA SER A 45 -4.58 9.00 4.08
C SER A 45 -5.58 9.79 4.95
N PRO A 46 -6.85 9.92 4.53
CA PRO A 46 -7.91 10.42 5.38
C PRO A 46 -8.27 9.38 6.46
N ASP A 47 -8.22 9.81 7.71
CA ASP A 47 -8.65 9.07 8.88
C ASP A 47 -9.90 9.77 9.47
N LEU A 48 -10.87 8.98 9.94
CA LEU A 48 -12.06 9.47 10.63
C LEU A 48 -11.81 9.55 12.13
N VAL A 49 -12.34 10.61 12.76
CA VAL A 49 -12.24 10.82 14.21
C VAL A 49 -13.61 11.08 14.81
N ILE A 50 -13.93 10.29 15.83
CA ILE A 50 -15.08 10.47 16.72
C ILE A 50 -14.58 11.04 18.05
N ASP A 51 -15.13 12.16 18.46
CA ASP A 51 -14.81 12.87 19.70
C ASP A 51 -15.88 12.58 20.81
N ASP A 52 -17.14 12.32 20.43
CA ASP A 52 -18.29 12.04 21.32
C ASP A 52 -19.02 10.76 20.86
N SER A 53 -19.50 9.93 21.78
CA SER A 53 -20.23 8.70 21.46
C SER A 53 -21.53 8.95 20.67
N LYS A 54 -22.12 10.15 20.77
CA LYS A 54 -23.30 10.54 19.98
C LYS A 54 -23.05 10.62 18.48
N GLN A 55 -21.79 10.70 18.05
CA GLN A 55 -21.43 10.73 16.64
C GLN A 55 -21.47 9.33 16.01
N ALA A 56 -21.62 8.25 16.78
CA ALA A 56 -21.64 6.89 16.26
C ALA A 56 -22.78 6.06 16.84
N THR A 57 -23.47 5.33 15.98
CA THR A 57 -24.59 4.44 16.35
C THR A 57 -24.36 3.07 15.72
N VAL A 58 -24.54 2.00 16.49
CA VAL A 58 -24.51 0.63 15.95
C VAL A 58 -25.84 0.35 15.27
N LEU A 59 -25.78 -0.19 14.05
CA LEU A 59 -26.93 -0.60 13.26
C LEU A 59 -27.13 -2.12 13.37
N ASP A 60 -28.38 -2.55 13.46
CA ASP A 60 -28.75 -3.97 13.45
C ASP A 60 -28.55 -4.59 12.06
N GLU A 61 -28.85 -3.83 11.00
CA GLU A 61 -28.68 -4.23 9.61
C GLU A 61 -27.88 -3.19 8.84
N GLY A 62 -26.94 -3.69 8.02
CA GLY A 62 -26.10 -2.86 7.19
C GLY A 62 -26.71 -2.54 5.82
N PRO A 63 -26.36 -1.40 5.22
CA PRO A 63 -26.74 -1.05 3.85
C PRO A 63 -26.16 -1.97 2.76
N TRP A 64 -25.17 -2.80 3.10
CA TRP A 64 -24.54 -3.78 2.22
C TRP A 64 -24.24 -5.08 2.96
N LYS A 65 -23.93 -6.14 2.20
CA LYS A 65 -23.48 -7.41 2.78
C LYS A 65 -22.19 -7.21 3.57
N GLN A 66 -22.02 -7.98 4.64
CA GLN A 66 -20.82 -7.91 5.46
C GLN A 66 -19.57 -8.08 4.59
N ILE A 67 -18.65 -7.12 4.71
CA ILE A 67 -17.41 -7.06 3.93
C ILE A 67 -16.33 -7.74 4.75
N ASP A 68 -15.64 -8.70 4.15
CA ASP A 68 -14.47 -9.35 4.76
C ASP A 68 -13.22 -8.47 4.60
N PRO A 69 -12.61 -7.96 5.69
CA PRO A 69 -11.44 -7.09 5.62
C PRO A 69 -10.23 -7.72 4.93
N ALA A 70 -10.09 -9.05 4.96
CA ALA A 70 -8.95 -9.75 4.38
C ALA A 70 -9.00 -9.74 2.84
N THR A 71 -10.21 -9.78 2.27
CA THR A 71 -10.43 -9.90 0.83
C THR A 71 -10.94 -8.62 0.18
N HIS A 72 -11.33 -7.62 0.98
CA HIS A 72 -11.86 -6.36 0.48
C HIS A 72 -10.79 -5.42 -0.09
N TRP A 73 -10.57 -5.54 -1.39
CA TRP A 73 -9.74 -4.63 -2.15
C TRP A 73 -10.56 -3.97 -3.26
N VAL A 74 -10.49 -2.65 -3.33
CA VAL A 74 -11.23 -1.87 -4.31
C VAL A 74 -10.31 -1.63 -5.50
N ARG A 75 -10.68 -2.21 -6.65
CA ARG A 75 -9.94 -2.01 -7.89
C ARG A 75 -10.08 -0.57 -8.36
N VAL A 76 -8.96 0.10 -8.57
CA VAL A 76 -8.89 1.48 -9.07
C VAL A 76 -7.78 1.56 -10.11
N GLU A 77 -8.11 2.15 -11.26
CA GLU A 77 -7.14 2.39 -12.34
C GLU A 77 -6.13 3.48 -11.94
N LEU A 78 -4.89 3.39 -12.42
CA LEU A 78 -3.82 4.32 -12.03
C LEU A 78 -4.18 5.80 -12.27
N PRO A 79 -4.80 6.21 -13.40
CA PRO A 79 -5.12 7.61 -13.64
C PRO A 79 -6.10 8.19 -12.60
N GLU A 80 -7.04 7.37 -12.14
CA GLU A 80 -7.97 7.76 -11.07
C GLU A 80 -7.25 7.86 -9.72
N LEU A 81 -6.32 6.93 -9.44
CA LEU A 81 -5.51 7.00 -8.22
C LEU A 81 -4.66 8.28 -8.17
N ILE A 82 -4.07 8.70 -9.29
CA ILE A 82 -3.21 9.91 -9.34
C ILE A 82 -4.02 11.20 -9.26
N SER A 83 -5.17 11.24 -9.93
CA SER A 83 -6.04 12.43 -9.93
C SER A 83 -6.89 12.55 -8.66
N GLY A 84 -7.08 11.45 -7.93
CA GLY A 84 -7.78 11.39 -6.67
C GLY A 84 -6.90 11.70 -5.45
N GLY A 85 -7.51 11.62 -4.27
CA GLY A 85 -6.77 11.65 -3.00
C GLY A 85 -6.18 10.28 -2.65
N SER A 86 -5.35 10.24 -1.62
CA SER A 86 -4.83 9.01 -1.02
C SER A 86 -5.95 8.08 -0.56
N ARG A 87 -5.82 6.78 -0.85
CA ARG A 87 -6.80 5.74 -0.51
C ARG A 87 -6.11 4.55 0.14
N ARG A 88 -6.85 3.78 0.95
CA ARG A 88 -6.38 2.50 1.52
C ARG A 88 -7.26 1.37 1.03
N GLY A 89 -6.70 0.17 0.96
CA GLY A 89 -7.44 -1.01 0.51
C GLY A 89 -7.70 -0.98 -0.99
N ILE A 90 -6.74 -0.46 -1.76
CA ILE A 90 -6.84 -0.40 -3.22
C ILE A 90 -6.16 -1.60 -3.87
N GLU A 91 -6.71 -2.04 -4.99
CA GLU A 91 -6.06 -2.94 -5.93
C GLU A 91 -5.84 -2.20 -7.26
N THR A 92 -4.66 -2.35 -7.85
CA THR A 92 -4.34 -1.73 -9.14
C THR A 92 -3.34 -2.58 -9.90
N SER A 93 -3.12 -2.29 -11.18
CA SER A 93 -2.20 -3.08 -12.01
C SER A 93 -1.42 -2.21 -12.98
N GLY A 94 -0.20 -2.61 -13.33
CA GLY A 94 0.64 -1.87 -14.26
C GLY A 94 1.91 -2.62 -14.63
N HIS A 95 2.66 -2.09 -15.59
CA HIS A 95 3.95 -2.65 -16.00
C HIS A 95 5.08 -2.01 -15.23
N ILE A 96 6.00 -2.81 -14.70
CA ILE A 96 7.21 -2.28 -14.06
C ILE A 96 8.12 -1.67 -15.12
N VAL A 97 8.22 -0.34 -15.15
CA VAL A 97 9.05 0.40 -16.12
C VAL A 97 10.40 0.82 -15.56
N ALA A 98 10.57 0.82 -14.23
CA ALA A 98 11.87 1.08 -13.62
C ALA A 98 12.05 0.38 -12.28
N ILE A 99 13.30 0.01 -12.01
CA ILE A 99 13.76 -0.44 -10.69
C ILE A 99 14.70 0.61 -10.12
N ARG A 100 14.36 1.15 -8.95
CA ARG A 100 15.13 2.22 -8.32
C ARG A 100 16.46 1.69 -7.78
N ARG A 101 17.40 2.61 -7.53
CA ARG A 101 18.78 2.27 -7.11
C ARG A 101 18.86 1.82 -5.66
N ASP A 102 17.89 2.22 -4.84
CA ASP A 102 17.81 1.97 -3.40
C ASP A 102 16.96 0.73 -3.06
N CYS A 103 16.98 -0.26 -3.96
CA CYS A 103 16.43 -1.60 -3.74
C CYS A 103 17.44 -2.50 -3.03
N GLY A 104 16.95 -3.29 -2.08
CA GLY A 104 17.74 -4.25 -1.32
C GLY A 104 17.84 -3.83 0.15
N LEU A 105 18.97 -4.18 0.77
CA LEU A 105 19.20 -3.85 2.18
C LEU A 105 19.45 -2.35 2.36
N ILE A 106 18.79 -1.81 3.37
CA ILE A 106 18.90 -0.42 3.82
C ILE A 106 19.14 -0.40 5.32
N GLU A 107 19.66 0.72 5.82
CA GLU A 107 19.80 0.97 7.25
C GLU A 107 18.76 2.01 7.69
N ARG A 108 18.12 1.78 8.84
CA ARG A 108 17.18 2.73 9.45
C ARG A 108 17.69 3.23 10.79
N CYS A 109 17.40 4.49 11.08
CA CYS A 109 17.58 5.07 12.40
C CYS A 109 16.77 4.27 13.44
N PRO A 110 17.39 3.73 14.50
CA PRO A 110 16.67 3.03 15.56
C PRO A 110 15.65 3.92 16.29
N GLU A 111 15.80 5.24 16.26
CA GLU A 111 14.91 6.19 16.94
C GLU A 111 13.69 6.57 16.09
N CYS A 112 13.90 7.01 14.85
CA CYS A 112 12.81 7.52 14.00
C CYS A 112 12.47 6.66 12.77
N ARG A 113 13.17 5.54 12.56
CA ARG A 113 13.00 4.60 11.43
C ARG A 113 13.19 5.19 10.03
N ARG A 114 13.68 6.44 9.92
CA ARG A 114 14.11 7.03 8.65
C ARG A 114 15.35 6.32 8.13
N VAL A 115 15.46 6.21 6.81
CA VAL A 115 16.61 5.59 6.14
C VAL A 115 17.87 6.43 6.39
N LEU A 116 18.94 5.78 6.83
CA LEU A 116 20.24 6.41 7.04
C LEU A 116 20.96 6.64 5.69
N ARG A 117 21.77 7.69 5.64
CA ARG A 117 22.72 7.94 4.55
C ARG A 117 24.11 8.04 5.15
N ASP A 118 25.03 7.25 4.65
CA ASP A 118 26.42 7.18 5.16
C ASP A 118 26.45 6.99 6.69
N SER A 119 25.61 6.07 7.19
CA SER A 119 25.41 5.79 8.62
C SER A 119 25.05 7.02 9.47
N SER A 120 24.32 7.98 8.89
CA SER A 120 23.84 9.18 9.57
C SER A 120 22.35 9.43 9.33
N CYS A 121 21.64 9.76 10.40
CA CYS A 121 20.25 10.19 10.37
C CYS A 121 20.18 11.70 10.21
N VAL A 122 19.22 12.20 9.43
CA VAL A 122 19.00 13.63 9.24
C VAL A 122 18.67 14.34 10.56
N ASP A 123 17.91 13.69 11.44
CA ASP A 123 17.44 14.31 12.69
C ASP A 123 18.31 13.96 13.90
N HIS A 124 18.85 12.74 13.95
CA HIS A 124 19.56 12.19 15.12
C HIS A 124 21.08 12.04 14.89
N GLY A 125 21.60 12.46 13.73
CA GLY A 125 23.03 12.44 13.42
C GLY A 125 23.64 11.05 13.20
N PRO A 126 24.98 10.93 13.23
CA PRO A 126 25.73 9.69 12.99
C PRO A 126 25.39 8.60 14.01
N GLN A 127 25.01 7.42 13.53
CA GLN A 127 24.63 6.29 14.38
C GLN A 127 24.64 4.97 13.61
N ARG A 128 24.70 3.85 14.35
CA ARG A 128 24.52 2.53 13.75
C ARG A 128 23.05 2.31 13.40
N GLY A 129 22.79 1.96 12.14
CA GLY A 129 21.44 1.65 11.69
C GLY A 129 20.97 0.25 12.07
N GLN A 130 19.66 0.08 12.10
CA GLN A 130 19.01 -1.21 12.05
C GLN A 130 18.79 -1.61 10.59
N GLU A 131 19.26 -2.80 10.22
CA GLU A 131 19.07 -3.32 8.86
C GLU A 131 17.60 -3.60 8.56
N ASP A 132 17.20 -3.27 7.33
CA ASP A 132 15.87 -3.50 6.79
C ASP A 132 15.93 -3.80 5.29
N LEU A 133 14.88 -4.44 4.76
CA LEU A 133 14.73 -4.73 3.34
C LEU A 133 13.68 -3.81 2.75
N ARG A 134 13.98 -3.24 1.58
CA ARG A 134 13.01 -2.45 0.82
C ARG A 134 13.24 -2.58 -0.67
N LEU A 135 12.18 -2.79 -1.43
CA LEU A 135 12.20 -2.68 -2.89
C LEU A 135 11.40 -1.44 -3.33
N ARG A 136 11.85 -0.83 -4.42
CA ARG A 136 11.21 0.34 -5.01
C ARG A 136 11.16 0.23 -6.52
N PHE A 137 9.95 0.24 -7.06
CA PHE A 137 9.70 0.15 -8.49
C PHE A 137 8.94 1.38 -8.98
N VAL A 138 8.85 1.53 -10.30
CA VAL A 138 7.92 2.44 -10.95
C VAL A 138 7.05 1.60 -11.87
N ILE A 139 5.74 1.78 -11.76
CA ILE A 139 4.78 1.17 -12.66
C ILE A 139 4.17 2.20 -13.59
N ASP A 140 3.75 1.74 -14.76
CA ASP A 140 3.07 2.52 -15.79
C ASP A 140 2.00 1.64 -16.47
N ASP A 141 0.83 2.22 -16.74
CA ASP A 141 -0.27 1.54 -17.44
C ASP A 141 -0.54 2.11 -18.84
N GLY A 142 0.31 3.01 -19.33
CA GLY A 142 0.18 3.74 -20.59
C GLY A 142 -0.55 5.08 -20.47
N ALA A 143 -1.28 5.32 -19.37
CA ALA A 143 -2.00 6.57 -19.10
C ALA A 143 -1.41 7.34 -17.92
N ALA A 144 -0.82 6.62 -16.96
CA ALA A 144 -0.38 7.10 -15.67
C ALA A 144 0.80 6.27 -15.15
N ASN A 145 1.60 6.86 -14.24
CA ASN A 145 2.67 6.15 -13.57
C ASN A 145 2.69 6.41 -12.06
N ALA A 146 3.12 5.42 -11.29
CA ALA A 146 3.20 5.51 -9.84
C ALA A 146 4.49 4.86 -9.31
N SER A 147 5.02 5.40 -8.21
CA SER A 147 6.15 4.78 -7.52
C SER A 147 5.65 3.73 -6.53
N LEU A 148 6.16 2.51 -6.62
CA LEU A 148 5.89 1.46 -5.65
C LEU A 148 6.95 1.45 -4.55
N ILE A 149 6.51 1.28 -3.31
CA ILE A 149 7.39 1.05 -2.15
C ILE A 149 6.93 -0.24 -1.48
N LEU A 150 7.79 -1.26 -1.56
CA LEU A 150 7.59 -2.53 -0.92
C LEU A 150 8.39 -2.54 0.40
N PRO A 151 7.76 -2.53 1.58
CA PRO A 151 8.43 -2.82 2.84
C PRO A 151 8.97 -4.26 2.88
N ARG A 152 9.60 -4.62 4.00
CA ARG A 152 10.24 -5.93 4.20
C ARG A 152 9.33 -7.09 3.85
N GLU A 153 8.16 -7.19 4.49
CA GLU A 153 7.25 -8.35 4.34
C GLU A 153 6.82 -8.57 2.89
N SER A 154 6.37 -7.52 2.19
CA SER A 154 5.99 -7.63 0.78
C SER A 154 7.17 -7.82 -0.16
N SER A 155 8.36 -7.35 0.21
CA SER A 155 9.60 -7.63 -0.53
C SER A 155 10.01 -9.10 -0.40
N GLU A 156 9.97 -9.67 0.80
CA GLU A 156 10.30 -11.07 1.06
C GLU A 156 9.33 -11.99 0.32
N SER A 157 8.03 -11.70 0.41
CA SER A 157 6.98 -12.41 -0.31
C SER A 157 7.20 -12.39 -1.82
N LEU A 158 7.49 -11.23 -2.41
CA LEU A 158 7.74 -11.10 -3.84
C LEU A 158 9.00 -11.86 -4.30
N LEU A 159 10.05 -11.81 -3.48
CA LEU A 159 11.33 -12.46 -3.82
C LEU A 159 11.27 -13.98 -3.59
N GLY A 160 10.42 -14.44 -2.67
CA GLY A 160 10.44 -15.79 -2.13
C GLY A 160 11.71 -16.04 -1.31
N MET A 161 12.24 -15.00 -0.65
CA MET A 161 13.47 -15.03 0.14
C MET A 161 13.31 -14.14 1.37
N GLU A 162 13.78 -14.63 2.52
CA GLU A 162 13.85 -13.83 3.75
C GLU A 162 14.97 -12.78 3.65
N MET A 163 14.89 -11.69 4.42
CA MET A 163 15.89 -10.62 4.44
C MET A 163 17.30 -11.14 4.73
N SER A 164 17.43 -12.18 5.57
CA SER A 164 18.71 -12.82 5.88
C SER A 164 19.32 -13.52 4.67
N GLU A 165 18.50 -14.16 3.83
CA GLU A 165 18.93 -14.80 2.59
C GLU A 165 19.33 -13.76 1.56
N VAL A 166 18.56 -12.66 1.45
CA VAL A 166 18.92 -11.51 0.63
C VAL A 166 20.26 -10.91 1.08
N ALA A 167 20.52 -10.82 2.39
CA ALA A 167 21.79 -10.35 2.93
C ALA A 167 22.97 -11.24 2.54
N ILE A 168 22.81 -12.56 2.64
CA ILE A 168 23.82 -13.53 2.20
C ILE A 168 24.05 -13.40 0.70
N HIS A 169 22.97 -13.29 -0.08
CA HIS A 169 23.02 -13.16 -1.53
C HIS A 169 23.79 -11.90 -1.97
N ILE A 170 23.47 -10.75 -1.38
CA ILE A 170 24.15 -9.48 -1.62
C ILE A 170 25.61 -9.53 -1.16
N SER A 171 25.91 -10.18 -0.03
CA SER A 171 27.29 -10.32 0.46
C SER A 171 28.15 -11.20 -0.45
N ALA A 172 27.54 -12.24 -1.05
CA ALA A 172 28.24 -13.17 -1.93
C ALA A 172 28.44 -12.65 -3.36
N ARG A 173 27.44 -11.96 -3.93
CA ARG A 173 27.44 -11.52 -5.35
C ARG A 173 27.55 -10.02 -5.55
N GLY A 174 27.39 -9.24 -4.51
CA GLY A 174 27.35 -7.77 -4.54
C GLY A 174 25.96 -7.20 -4.81
N ALA A 175 25.75 -5.96 -4.33
CA ALA A 175 24.47 -5.27 -4.46
C ALA A 175 24.09 -4.94 -5.92
N GLU A 176 25.07 -4.70 -6.80
CA GLU A 176 24.80 -4.46 -8.23
C GLU A 176 24.29 -5.73 -8.93
N ALA A 177 24.83 -6.91 -8.61
CA ALA A 177 24.37 -8.17 -9.17
C ALA A 177 22.91 -8.44 -8.76
N PHE A 178 22.60 -8.28 -7.47
CA PHE A 178 21.22 -8.40 -6.98
C PHE A 178 20.26 -7.46 -7.72
N LYS A 179 20.66 -6.20 -7.97
CA LYS A 179 19.84 -5.26 -8.75
C LYS A 179 19.68 -5.67 -10.21
N SER A 180 20.71 -6.24 -10.84
CA SER A 180 20.59 -6.78 -12.20
C SER A 180 19.61 -7.95 -12.26
N GLU A 181 19.65 -8.86 -11.29
CA GLU A 181 18.69 -9.96 -11.18
C GLU A 181 17.25 -9.46 -11.00
N LEU A 182 17.04 -8.43 -10.16
CA LEU A 182 15.73 -7.79 -10.04
C LEU A 182 15.26 -7.24 -11.38
N ARG A 183 16.14 -6.60 -12.16
CA ARG A 183 15.78 -6.05 -13.48
C ARG A 183 15.41 -7.15 -14.46
N GLU A 184 16.20 -8.22 -14.52
CA GLU A 184 15.93 -9.36 -15.39
C GLU A 184 14.60 -10.03 -15.06
N LYS A 185 14.27 -10.14 -13.77
CA LYS A 185 13.03 -10.81 -13.31
C LYS A 185 11.78 -9.95 -13.47
N PHE A 186 11.85 -8.66 -13.15
CA PHE A 186 10.65 -7.83 -12.96
C PHE A 186 10.46 -6.73 -14.00
N LEU A 187 11.51 -6.25 -14.67
CA LEU A 187 11.37 -5.15 -15.62
C LEU A 187 10.49 -5.58 -16.80
N GLY A 188 9.50 -4.76 -17.16
CA GLY A 188 8.52 -5.00 -18.21
C GLY A 188 7.36 -5.93 -17.81
N GLN A 189 7.46 -6.63 -16.68
CA GLN A 189 6.40 -7.51 -16.20
C GLN A 189 5.18 -6.69 -15.76
N ARG A 190 3.99 -7.18 -16.09
CA ARG A 190 2.74 -6.67 -15.54
C ARG A 190 2.55 -7.24 -14.13
N VAL A 191 2.18 -6.39 -13.19
CA VAL A 191 1.95 -6.78 -11.80
C VAL A 191 0.58 -6.31 -11.32
N ASP A 192 -0.02 -7.12 -10.47
CA ASP A 192 -1.20 -6.77 -9.69
C ASP A 192 -0.75 -6.41 -8.27
N ILE A 193 -1.24 -5.29 -7.75
CA ILE A 193 -0.74 -4.63 -6.56
C ILE A 193 -1.90 -4.32 -5.63
N ARG A 194 -1.73 -4.66 -4.36
CA ARG A 194 -2.64 -4.29 -3.29
C ARG A 194 -1.93 -3.44 -2.26
N GLY A 195 -2.62 -2.43 -1.75
CA GLY A 195 -2.13 -1.66 -0.62
C GLY A 195 -2.83 -0.32 -0.45
N ARG A 196 -2.03 0.73 -0.30
CA ARG A 196 -2.54 2.10 -0.14
C ARG A 196 -1.80 3.09 -1.02
N SER A 197 -2.56 4.00 -1.62
CA SER A 197 -2.01 5.13 -2.37
C SER A 197 -1.80 6.33 -1.45
N LEU A 198 -0.72 7.06 -1.75
CA LEU A 198 -0.31 8.31 -1.15
C LEU A 198 -0.09 9.27 -2.31
N VAL A 199 -0.96 10.26 -2.43
CA VAL A 199 -0.89 11.24 -3.50
C VAL A 199 -0.53 12.58 -2.90
N ASP A 200 0.57 13.16 -3.38
CA ASP A 200 1.04 14.49 -3.02
C ASP A 200 1.34 15.31 -4.28
N ASP A 201 1.93 16.48 -4.10
CA ASP A 201 2.32 17.39 -5.18
C ASP A 201 3.42 16.82 -6.10
N GLN A 202 4.10 15.75 -5.69
CA GLN A 202 5.16 15.08 -6.43
C GLN A 202 4.70 13.82 -7.18
N GLY A 203 3.44 13.42 -7.01
CA GLY A 203 2.79 12.32 -7.73
C GLY A 203 2.22 11.25 -6.81
N ALA A 204 1.90 10.08 -7.38
CA ALA A 204 1.39 8.95 -6.61
C ALA A 204 2.50 7.99 -6.18
N MET A 205 2.50 7.67 -4.90
CA MET A 205 3.24 6.57 -4.31
C MET A 205 2.28 5.51 -3.80
N ILE A 206 2.57 4.24 -4.04
CA ILE A 206 1.79 3.13 -3.52
C ILE A 206 2.68 2.38 -2.52
N MET A 207 2.22 2.35 -1.27
CA MET A 207 2.78 1.45 -0.26
C MET A 207 2.14 0.09 -0.49
N VAL A 208 2.98 -0.88 -0.84
CA VAL A 208 2.55 -2.20 -1.29
C VAL A 208 2.46 -3.16 -0.11
N ASP A 209 1.26 -3.70 0.09
CA ASP A 209 1.01 -4.76 1.06
C ASP A 209 1.20 -6.12 0.39
N GLU A 210 0.69 -6.29 -0.84
CA GLU A 210 0.87 -7.50 -1.65
C GLU A 210 1.16 -7.12 -3.11
N MET A 211 2.05 -7.88 -3.77
CA MET A 211 2.29 -7.74 -5.21
C MET A 211 2.60 -9.10 -5.82
N GLN A 212 1.97 -9.36 -6.96
CA GLN A 212 2.17 -10.58 -7.73
C GLN A 212 2.32 -10.24 -9.21
N ASN A 213 3.04 -11.08 -9.95
CA ASN A 213 3.03 -11.00 -11.41
C ASN A 213 1.61 -11.31 -11.90
N SER A 214 1.09 -10.48 -12.78
CA SER A 214 -0.24 -10.70 -13.33
C SER A 214 -0.20 -11.94 -14.21
N THR A 215 -1.08 -12.90 -13.94
CA THR A 215 -1.22 -14.15 -14.70
C THR A 215 -2.30 -14.04 -15.78
N SER A 216 -2.88 -12.85 -15.97
CA SER A 216 -3.92 -12.62 -16.97
C SER A 216 -3.41 -12.98 -18.36
N SER A 217 -4.10 -13.89 -19.03
CA SER A 217 -3.76 -14.26 -20.40
C SER A 217 -4.06 -13.09 -21.34
N THR A 218 -3.36 -13.02 -22.47
CA THR A 218 -3.64 -12.00 -23.50
C THR A 218 -5.09 -12.06 -23.98
N GLU A 219 -5.69 -13.25 -23.97
CA GLU A 219 -7.10 -13.47 -24.31
C GLU A 219 -8.05 -12.86 -23.27
N GLU A 220 -7.80 -13.08 -21.98
CA GLU A 220 -8.58 -12.45 -20.90
C GLU A 220 -8.50 -10.92 -20.96
N MET A 221 -7.31 -10.36 -21.15
CA MET A 221 -7.13 -8.92 -21.29
C MET A 221 -7.89 -8.36 -22.51
N ALA A 222 -7.86 -9.09 -23.64
CA ALA A 222 -8.59 -8.70 -24.83
C ALA A 222 -10.11 -8.73 -24.59
N ASN A 223 -10.61 -9.77 -23.92
CA ASN A 223 -12.02 -9.92 -23.57
C ASN A 223 -12.50 -8.82 -22.62
N ASP A 224 -11.69 -8.45 -21.63
CA ASP A 224 -12.00 -7.35 -20.70
C ASP A 224 -12.15 -6.01 -21.45
N ILE A 225 -11.22 -5.72 -22.37
CA ILE A 225 -11.28 -4.51 -23.20
C ILE A 225 -12.49 -4.54 -24.15
N MET A 226 -12.76 -5.67 -24.79
CA MET A 226 -13.93 -5.83 -25.66
C MET A 226 -15.24 -5.63 -24.90
N SER A 227 -15.34 -6.18 -23.68
CA SER A 227 -16.48 -5.98 -22.78
C SER A 227 -16.64 -4.51 -22.38
N LEU A 228 -15.54 -3.86 -21.96
CA LEU A 228 -15.54 -2.44 -21.59
C LEU A 228 -15.98 -1.52 -22.74
N TRP A 229 -15.59 -1.86 -23.97
CA TRP A 229 -15.91 -1.07 -25.16
C TRP A 229 -17.19 -1.53 -25.86
N GLU A 230 -17.91 -2.49 -25.28
CA GLU A 230 -19.15 -3.08 -25.83
C GLU A 230 -18.99 -3.61 -27.27
N VAL A 231 -17.79 -4.09 -27.61
CA VAL A 231 -17.47 -4.66 -28.93
C VAL A 231 -17.67 -6.17 -28.89
N VAL A 232 -18.52 -6.69 -29.77
CA VAL A 232 -18.68 -8.12 -30.03
C VAL A 232 -18.07 -8.41 -31.41
N LEU A 233 -17.15 -9.39 -31.48
CA LEU A 233 -16.61 -9.89 -32.75
C LEU A 233 -17.64 -10.71 -33.54
#